data_AF-A0A1H4IVW0-F1
#
_entry.id   AF-A0A1H4IVW0-F1
#
_cell.length_a   1.000
_cell.length_b   1.000
_cell.length_c   1.000
_cell.angle_alpha   90.00
_cell.angle_beta   90.00
_cell.angle_gamma   90.00
#
_symmetry.space_group_name_H-M   'P 1'
#
loop_
_entity.id
_entity.type
_entity.pdbx_description
1 polymer ?
#
loop_
_entity_poly.entity_id
_entity_poly.type
_entity_poly.pdbx_seq_one_letter_code
_entity_poly.pdbx_strand_id
1 'polypeptide(L)'
;MKKVLILISLVFFFISCEDGKNGINGSNSLVKTSIEPKSINCPDGGIKIESGLDKNGNNILENEEVDKIDFICNSIGLNSLIKTTIIPSNDLCENGGIKLETGTDLNRNNELDESEITKTEYICNGANGLGYKQTRLLIYHGGASGGNYSGISSNTRFKLGELTRFDKKDWVEATSIIYNSIVKTDANNRAILELYNDTDNVLIAQSTITAENTEFEILESSNLINNFPNKEITVGLYIKSENNGSSVYFHGKSELIIEQ
;
A
#
# COMPACT_ATOMS: atom_id res chain seq x y z
N MET A 1 -33.76 -61.44 -37.13
CA MET A 1 -32.89 -60.43 -37.78
C MET A 1 -33.35 -59.04 -37.34
N LYS A 2 -32.49 -58.30 -36.62
CA LYS A 2 -32.36 -56.82 -36.65
C LYS A 2 -31.31 -56.45 -35.60
N LYS A 3 -30.09 -56.16 -36.06
CA LYS A 3 -29.02 -55.56 -35.26
C LYS A 3 -29.36 -54.08 -35.12
N VAL A 4 -29.44 -53.56 -33.89
CA VAL A 4 -29.55 -52.12 -33.63
C VAL A 4 -28.20 -51.65 -33.11
N LEU A 5 -27.56 -50.80 -33.89
CA LEU A 5 -26.29 -50.14 -33.62
C LEU A 5 -26.61 -48.81 -32.93
N ILE A 6 -26.20 -48.61 -31.68
CA ILE A 6 -26.35 -47.33 -30.97
C ILE A 6 -24.95 -46.70 -30.89
N LEU A 7 -24.74 -45.62 -31.65
CA LEU A 7 -23.58 -44.74 -31.53
C LEU A 7 -23.66 -43.97 -30.21
N ILE A 8 -22.65 -44.13 -29.34
CA ILE A 8 -22.44 -43.27 -28.18
C ILE A 8 -21.68 -42.03 -28.66
N SER A 9 -22.37 -40.90 -28.78
CA SER A 9 -21.77 -39.58 -28.97
C SER A 9 -21.17 -39.11 -27.65
N LEU A 10 -19.85 -39.11 -27.56
CA LEU A 10 -19.08 -38.61 -26.41
C LEU A 10 -19.12 -37.07 -26.44
N VAL A 11 -20.07 -36.47 -25.71
CA VAL A 11 -20.10 -35.02 -25.48
C VAL A 11 -19.06 -34.69 -24.41
N PHE A 12 -17.87 -34.27 -24.84
CA PHE A 12 -16.87 -33.64 -23.98
C PHE A 12 -17.43 -32.29 -23.50
N PHE A 13 -17.93 -32.26 -22.26
CA PHE A 13 -18.19 -31.02 -21.54
C PHE A 13 -16.84 -30.38 -21.22
N PHE A 14 -16.43 -29.41 -22.03
CA PHE A 14 -15.39 -28.45 -21.63
C PHE A 14 -15.98 -27.58 -20.53
N ILE A 15 -15.71 -27.94 -19.28
CA ILE A 15 -15.88 -27.03 -18.15
C ILE A 15 -14.80 -25.96 -18.32
N SER A 16 -15.15 -24.83 -18.94
CA SER A 16 -14.33 -23.64 -18.85
C SER A 16 -14.40 -23.16 -17.40
N CYS A 17 -13.25 -23.05 -16.75
CA CYS A 17 -13.13 -22.24 -15.55
C CYS A 17 -13.38 -20.79 -15.99
N GLU A 18 -14.55 -20.24 -15.69
CA GLU A 18 -14.69 -18.78 -15.67
C GLU A 18 -13.82 -18.27 -14.53
N ASP A 19 -12.89 -17.37 -14.84
CA ASP A 19 -12.12 -16.66 -13.82
C ASP A 19 -13.10 -16.03 -12.82
N GLY A 20 -13.00 -16.42 -11.56
CA GLY A 20 -13.79 -15.84 -10.49
C GLY A 20 -13.60 -14.34 -10.49
N LYS A 21 -14.70 -13.59 -10.60
CA LYS A 21 -14.67 -12.13 -10.46
C LYS A 21 -13.88 -11.78 -9.20
N ASN A 22 -12.87 -10.91 -9.33
CA ASN A 22 -12.18 -10.36 -8.17
C ASN A 22 -13.23 -9.87 -7.16
N GLY A 23 -13.11 -10.28 -5.91
CA GLY A 23 -13.90 -9.72 -4.82
C GLY A 23 -13.67 -8.21 -4.74
N ILE A 24 -14.69 -7.47 -4.33
CA ILE A 24 -14.58 -6.02 -4.10
C ILE A 24 -13.54 -5.81 -2.99
N ASN A 25 -12.56 -4.93 -3.20
CA ASN A 25 -11.59 -4.52 -2.17
C ASN A 25 -12.36 -4.08 -0.90
N GLY A 26 -11.94 -4.53 0.27
CA GLY A 26 -12.55 -4.10 1.54
C GLY A 26 -12.24 -2.65 1.86
N SER A 27 -13.22 -1.91 2.38
CA SER A 27 -13.02 -0.54 2.86
C SER A 27 -12.34 -0.53 4.24
N ASN A 28 -11.27 0.27 4.38
CA ASN A 28 -10.65 0.55 5.68
C ASN A 28 -11.63 1.28 6.59
N SER A 29 -11.61 1.01 7.90
CA SER A 29 -12.24 1.95 8.84
C SER A 29 -11.24 3.03 9.22
N LEU A 30 -11.58 4.29 8.94
CA LEU A 30 -10.74 5.44 9.27
C LEU A 30 -11.37 6.23 10.43
N VAL A 31 -10.49 6.86 11.21
CA VAL A 31 -10.86 7.80 12.27
C VAL A 31 -10.12 9.10 12.03
N LYS A 32 -10.86 10.20 12.00
CA LYS A 32 -10.34 11.55 11.89
C LYS A 32 -10.68 12.33 13.15
N THR A 33 -9.68 12.97 13.73
CA THR A 33 -9.86 13.84 14.90
C THR A 33 -9.54 15.27 14.56
N SER A 34 -10.36 16.21 15.03
CA SER A 34 -10.10 17.64 14.89
C SER A 34 -10.45 18.37 16.19
N ILE A 35 -9.81 19.51 16.43
CA ILE A 35 -10.15 20.37 17.57
C ILE A 35 -11.60 20.83 17.40
N GLU A 36 -12.43 20.61 18.42
CA GLU A 36 -13.75 21.21 18.54
C GLU A 36 -13.59 22.50 19.36
N PRO A 37 -13.68 23.69 18.74
CA PRO A 37 -13.69 24.94 19.49
C PRO A 37 -14.93 25.03 20.38
N LYS A 38 -14.97 26.00 21.30
CA LYS A 38 -16.13 26.24 22.16
C LYS A 38 -17.41 26.35 21.31
N SER A 39 -18.32 25.40 21.48
CA SER A 39 -19.52 25.26 20.68
C SER A 39 -20.70 24.80 21.55
N ILE A 40 -21.88 24.68 20.94
CA ILE A 40 -23.05 24.08 21.61
C ILE A 40 -22.83 22.59 21.93
N ASN A 41 -21.96 21.91 21.17
CA ASN A 41 -21.63 20.50 21.38
C ASN A 41 -20.62 20.35 22.52
N CYS A 42 -19.63 21.25 22.62
CA CYS A 42 -18.68 21.31 23.72
C CYS A 42 -18.48 22.76 24.20
N PRO A 43 -19.17 23.18 25.29
CA PRO A 43 -19.11 24.56 25.79
C PRO A 43 -17.69 25.05 26.14
N ASP A 44 -16.83 24.13 26.56
CA ASP A 44 -15.44 24.41 26.93
C ASP A 44 -14.41 24.00 25.85
N GLY A 45 -14.89 23.69 24.64
CA GLY A 45 -14.09 23.11 23.57
C GLY A 45 -13.74 21.66 23.87
N GLY A 46 -13.05 21.01 22.95
CA GLY A 46 -12.77 19.58 23.04
C GLY A 46 -12.21 19.02 21.74
N ILE A 47 -12.54 17.76 21.48
CA ILE A 47 -12.15 17.04 20.28
C ILE A 47 -13.40 16.50 19.59
N LYS A 48 -13.51 16.75 18.29
CA LYS A 48 -14.46 16.09 17.40
C LYS A 48 -13.80 14.84 16.84
N ILE A 49 -14.52 13.72 16.88
CA ILE A 49 -14.11 12.44 16.31
C ILE A 49 -15.10 12.07 15.22
N GLU A 50 -14.57 11.78 14.03
CA GLU A 50 -15.32 11.29 12.89
C GLU A 50 -14.79 9.90 12.55
N SER A 51 -15.68 8.95 12.30
CA SER A 51 -15.31 7.59 11.90
C SER A 51 -16.20 7.10 10.78
N GLY A 52 -15.64 6.27 9.90
CA GLY A 52 -16.37 5.71 8.77
C GLY A 52 -15.49 4.80 7.93
N LEU A 53 -16.11 4.18 6.94
CA LEU A 53 -15.43 3.32 5.97
C LEU A 53 -14.88 4.15 4.79
N ASP A 54 -13.60 3.95 4.47
CA ASP A 54 -12.92 4.41 3.26
C ASP A 54 -13.49 3.67 2.04
N LYS A 55 -14.58 4.21 1.51
CA LYS A 55 -15.37 3.60 0.44
C LYS A 55 -14.64 3.68 -0.89
N ASN A 56 -13.77 4.68 -1.06
CA ASN A 56 -13.04 4.91 -2.30
C ASN A 56 -11.59 4.37 -2.29
N GLY A 57 -11.09 3.93 -1.13
CA GLY A 57 -9.77 3.31 -0.95
C GLY A 57 -8.60 4.31 -0.98
N ASN A 58 -8.85 5.60 -0.75
CA ASN A 58 -7.83 6.64 -0.85
C ASN A 58 -7.10 6.93 0.48
N ASN A 59 -7.45 6.21 1.55
CA ASN A 59 -6.90 6.32 2.91
C ASN A 59 -7.13 7.69 3.58
N ILE A 60 -8.14 8.45 3.16
CA ILE A 60 -8.54 9.72 3.76
C ILE A 60 -10.01 9.61 4.13
N LEU A 61 -10.39 9.89 5.39
CA LEU A 61 -11.81 9.95 5.75
C LEU A 61 -12.42 11.25 5.18
N GLU A 62 -13.09 11.13 4.04
CA GLU A 62 -13.83 12.21 3.40
C GLU A 62 -15.18 12.43 4.09
N ASN A 63 -15.78 13.60 3.90
CA ASN A 63 -17.03 13.95 4.59
C ASN A 63 -18.19 13.01 4.20
N GLU A 64 -18.17 12.53 2.96
CA GLU A 64 -19.13 11.59 2.39
C GLU A 64 -18.97 10.16 2.94
N GLU A 65 -17.82 9.88 3.56
CA GLU A 65 -17.47 8.57 4.12
C GLU A 65 -17.71 8.49 5.62
N VAL A 66 -17.98 9.61 6.29
CA VAL A 66 -18.26 9.68 7.72
C VAL A 66 -19.59 8.98 8.04
N ASP A 67 -19.50 7.89 8.81
CA ASP A 67 -20.69 7.13 9.26
C ASP A 67 -21.10 7.53 10.71
N LYS A 68 -20.15 7.97 11.55
CA LYS A 68 -20.40 8.38 12.94
C LYS A 68 -19.57 9.60 13.34
N ILE A 69 -20.19 10.52 14.09
CA ILE A 69 -19.55 11.69 14.70
C ILE A 69 -19.77 11.64 16.21
N ASP A 70 -18.68 11.72 16.98
CA ASP A 70 -18.68 11.84 18.43
C ASP A 70 -17.92 13.10 18.87
N PHE A 71 -18.24 13.60 20.06
CA PHE A 71 -17.57 14.76 20.67
C PHE A 71 -17.04 14.38 22.05
N ILE A 72 -15.79 14.76 22.34
CA ILE A 72 -15.22 14.70 23.68
C ILE A 72 -14.98 16.12 24.16
N CYS A 73 -15.76 16.54 25.15
CA CYS A 73 -15.63 17.88 25.70
C CYS A 73 -14.55 17.92 26.77
N ASN A 74 -13.81 19.02 26.82
CA ASN A 74 -12.91 19.32 27.92
C ASN A 74 -13.73 19.58 29.20
N SER A 75 -13.09 19.33 30.35
CA SER A 75 -13.59 19.75 31.65
C SER A 75 -12.72 20.90 32.17
N ILE A 76 -13.24 21.71 33.09
CA ILE A 76 -12.65 23.00 33.48
C ILE A 76 -11.18 22.83 33.90
N GLY A 77 -10.26 23.25 33.02
CA GLY A 77 -8.81 23.24 33.28
C GLY A 77 -8.12 21.88 33.18
N LEU A 78 -8.73 20.90 32.50
CA LEU A 78 -8.14 19.60 32.19
C LEU A 78 -8.31 19.29 30.71
N ASN A 79 -7.30 18.67 30.10
CA ASN A 79 -7.32 18.32 28.68
C ASN A 79 -8.03 16.97 28.50
N SER A 80 -8.90 16.87 27.50
CA SER A 80 -9.38 15.58 27.04
C SER A 80 -8.38 14.98 26.05
N LEU A 81 -7.95 13.75 26.29
CA LEU A 81 -6.98 13.03 25.47
C LEU A 81 -7.61 11.84 24.77
N ILE A 82 -7.03 11.50 23.62
CA ILE A 82 -7.39 10.34 22.82
C ILE A 82 -6.14 9.50 22.62
N LYS A 83 -6.29 8.19 22.79
CA LYS A 83 -5.28 7.20 22.43
C LYS A 83 -5.88 6.21 21.46
N THR A 84 -5.21 6.01 20.33
CA THR A 84 -5.57 4.98 19.36
C THR A 84 -4.54 3.85 19.41
N THR A 85 -5.01 2.61 19.46
CA THR A 85 -4.16 1.43 19.41
C THR A 85 -4.68 0.50 18.31
N ILE A 86 -3.79 0.02 17.45
CA ILE A 86 -4.15 -0.95 16.41
C ILE A 86 -4.50 -2.28 17.07
N ILE A 87 -5.64 -2.85 16.69
CA ILE A 87 -6.08 -4.19 17.10
C ILE A 87 -5.72 -5.16 15.97
N PRO A 88 -4.83 -6.14 16.20
CA PRO A 88 -4.65 -7.24 15.25
C PRO A 88 -5.91 -8.11 15.19
N SER A 89 -6.10 -8.85 14.10
CA SER A 89 -7.21 -9.80 13.94
C SER A 89 -7.34 -10.71 15.17
N ASN A 90 -8.55 -10.77 15.74
CA ASN A 90 -8.93 -11.60 16.87
C ASN A 90 -10.45 -11.83 16.92
N ASP A 91 -10.92 -12.57 17.93
CA ASP A 91 -12.36 -12.89 18.10
C ASP A 91 -13.25 -11.64 18.32
N LEU A 92 -12.69 -10.50 18.73
CA LEU A 92 -13.43 -9.25 18.94
C LEU A 92 -13.55 -8.44 17.64
N CYS A 93 -12.48 -8.39 16.85
CA CYS A 93 -12.46 -7.79 15.52
C CYS A 93 -11.79 -8.77 14.55
N GLU A 94 -12.61 -9.55 13.84
CA GLU A 94 -12.17 -10.64 12.96
C GLU A 94 -11.14 -10.18 11.91
N ASN A 95 -11.24 -8.93 11.44
CA ASN A 95 -10.33 -8.34 10.45
C ASN A 95 -9.37 -7.30 11.06
N GLY A 96 -9.20 -7.31 12.38
CA GLY A 96 -8.49 -6.24 13.08
C GLY A 96 -9.29 -4.94 13.09
N GLY A 97 -8.68 -3.87 13.57
CA GLY A 97 -9.34 -2.58 13.70
C GLY A 97 -8.57 -1.61 14.58
N ILE A 98 -9.28 -0.65 15.15
CA ILE A 98 -8.72 0.39 16.03
C ILE A 98 -9.44 0.34 17.38
N LYS A 99 -8.65 0.27 18.46
CA LYS A 99 -9.11 0.54 19.82
C LYS A 99 -8.97 2.03 20.05
N LEU A 100 -10.08 2.70 20.33
CA LEU A 100 -10.15 4.12 20.63
C LEU A 100 -10.40 4.28 22.13
N GLU A 101 -9.44 4.87 22.83
CA GLU A 101 -9.54 5.17 24.25
C GLU A 101 -9.57 6.68 24.44
N THR A 102 -10.47 7.15 25.31
CA THR A 102 -10.67 8.57 25.55
C THR A 102 -10.78 8.82 27.04
N GLY A 103 -10.24 9.94 27.50
CA GLY A 103 -10.30 10.31 28.90
C GLY A 103 -9.88 11.74 29.14
N THR A 104 -9.85 12.12 30.41
CA THR A 104 -9.42 13.46 30.85
C THR A 104 -8.10 13.31 31.58
N ASP A 105 -7.09 14.06 31.18
CA ASP A 105 -5.76 14.12 31.82
C ASP A 105 -5.90 14.77 33.20
N LEU A 106 -6.11 13.94 34.23
CA LEU A 106 -6.39 14.35 35.60
C LEU A 106 -5.11 14.81 36.29
N ASN A 107 -3.98 14.19 35.96
CA ASN A 107 -2.70 14.45 36.61
C ASN A 107 -1.85 15.51 35.87
N ARG A 108 -2.30 15.94 34.68
CA ARG A 108 -1.71 16.98 33.82
C ARG A 108 -0.35 16.60 33.24
N ASN A 109 -0.11 15.33 32.97
CA ASN A 109 1.13 14.85 32.35
C ASN A 109 1.07 14.84 30.81
N ASN A 110 -0.08 15.17 30.22
CA ASN A 110 -0.39 15.11 28.78
C ASN A 110 -0.30 13.70 28.16
N GLU A 111 -0.39 12.65 28.96
CA GLU A 111 -0.54 11.27 28.53
C GLU A 111 -1.88 10.74 29.03
N LEU A 112 -2.53 9.86 28.25
CA LEU A 112 -3.76 9.23 28.71
C LEU A 112 -3.40 7.98 29.52
N ASP A 113 -3.35 8.12 30.84
CA ASP A 113 -3.06 7.02 31.76
C ASP A 113 -4.23 6.05 31.88
N GLU A 114 -3.97 4.79 32.25
CA GLU A 114 -5.03 3.76 32.37
C GLU A 114 -6.14 4.16 33.36
N SER A 115 -5.80 4.89 34.42
CA SER A 115 -6.76 5.40 35.40
C SER A 115 -7.61 6.58 34.90
N GLU A 116 -7.24 7.18 33.78
CA GLU A 116 -7.87 8.38 33.22
C GLU A 116 -8.84 8.04 32.08
N ILE A 117 -8.80 6.81 31.56
CA ILE A 117 -9.67 6.33 30.49
C ILE A 117 -11.11 6.26 30.99
N THR A 118 -11.99 7.02 30.33
CA THR A 118 -13.43 7.07 30.63
C THR A 118 -14.29 6.36 29.59
N LYS A 119 -13.78 6.20 28.35
CA LYS A 119 -14.45 5.46 27.27
C LYS A 119 -13.44 4.62 26.51
N THR A 120 -13.85 3.42 26.14
CA THR A 120 -13.14 2.55 25.21
C THR A 120 -14.12 2.08 24.14
N GLU A 121 -13.83 2.37 22.88
CA GLU A 121 -14.58 1.86 21.73
C GLU A 121 -13.67 0.99 20.86
N TYR A 122 -14.27 -0.02 20.24
CA TYR A 122 -13.63 -0.90 19.29
C TYR A 122 -14.23 -0.64 17.92
N ILE A 123 -13.42 -0.15 17.00
CA ILE A 123 -13.81 0.13 15.62
C ILE A 123 -13.20 -0.98 14.79
N CYS A 124 -13.98 -2.04 14.56
CA CYS A 124 -13.54 -3.18 13.78
C CYS A 124 -13.60 -2.85 12.29
N ASN A 125 -12.62 -3.36 11.55
CA ASN A 125 -12.62 -3.32 10.11
C ASN A 125 -13.80 -4.14 9.54
N GLY A 126 -14.30 -3.74 8.38
CA GLY A 126 -15.33 -4.50 7.64
C GLY A 126 -14.82 -5.89 7.23
N ALA A 127 -15.70 -6.73 6.68
CA ALA A 127 -15.44 -8.15 6.36
C ALA A 127 -14.14 -8.44 5.55
N ASN A 128 -13.51 -7.43 4.96
CA ASN A 128 -12.26 -7.49 4.21
C ASN A 128 -11.27 -6.34 4.56
N GLY A 129 -11.44 -5.61 5.66
CA GLY A 129 -10.50 -4.55 6.02
C GLY A 129 -9.25 -5.18 6.65
N LEU A 130 -8.32 -5.61 5.82
CA LEU A 130 -7.02 -6.09 6.26
C LEU A 130 -6.23 -4.89 6.79
N GLY A 131 -5.65 -5.00 7.98
CA GLY A 131 -4.74 -3.98 8.48
C GLY A 131 -3.54 -3.86 7.55
N TYR A 132 -3.58 -2.90 6.62
CA TYR A 132 -2.53 -2.63 5.64
C TYR A 132 -1.17 -2.46 6.32
N LYS A 133 -0.34 -3.51 6.26
CA LYS A 133 1.07 -3.45 6.65
C LYS A 133 1.90 -3.23 5.40
N GLN A 134 2.17 -1.96 5.09
CA GLN A 134 3.09 -1.60 4.03
C GLN A 134 4.55 -1.65 4.52
N THR A 135 5.39 -2.43 3.85
CA THR A 135 6.85 -2.42 4.04
C THR A 135 7.54 -1.88 2.80
N ARG A 136 8.49 -0.96 2.98
CA ARG A 136 9.27 -0.35 1.89
C ARG A 136 10.72 -0.79 2.00
N LEU A 137 11.20 -1.53 1.00
CA LEU A 137 12.59 -1.96 0.89
C LEU A 137 13.29 -1.10 -0.15
N LEU A 138 14.34 -0.41 0.26
CA LEU A 138 15.11 0.45 -0.62
C LEU A 138 15.97 -0.41 -1.58
N ILE A 139 15.78 -0.22 -2.89
CA ILE A 139 16.63 -0.84 -3.93
C ILE A 139 17.75 0.13 -4.33
N TYR A 140 17.42 1.41 -4.42
CA TYR A 140 18.37 2.47 -4.76
C TYR A 140 18.03 3.76 -4.02
N HIS A 141 19.07 4.48 -3.59
CA HIS A 141 19.00 5.82 -3.05
C HIS A 141 20.05 6.69 -3.73
N GLY A 142 19.61 7.73 -4.45
CA GLY A 142 20.52 8.78 -4.90
C GLY A 142 21.17 9.41 -3.67
N GLY A 143 22.51 9.39 -3.61
CA GLY A 143 23.28 9.67 -2.38
C GLY A 143 22.94 10.98 -1.65
N ALA A 144 23.56 11.19 -0.48
CA ALA A 144 23.23 12.19 0.57
C ALA A 144 22.96 13.67 0.17
N SER A 145 23.11 14.04 -1.10
CA SER A 145 22.75 15.32 -1.70
C SER A 145 21.48 15.30 -2.58
N GLY A 146 20.73 14.19 -2.63
CA GLY A 146 19.56 14.07 -3.52
C GLY A 146 19.94 14.16 -5.00
N GLY A 147 21.18 13.80 -5.33
CA GLY A 147 21.76 14.03 -6.65
C GLY A 147 21.02 13.26 -7.73
N ASN A 148 20.54 13.99 -8.75
CA ASN A 148 20.02 13.42 -9.99
C ASN A 148 21.06 12.51 -10.64
N TYR A 149 20.70 11.26 -10.95
CA TYR A 149 21.52 10.47 -11.88
C TYR A 149 21.17 10.95 -13.30
N SER A 150 22.16 11.48 -14.00
CA SER A 150 21.99 12.10 -15.32
C SER A 150 22.76 11.33 -16.39
N GLY A 151 22.15 11.17 -17.56
CA GLY A 151 22.91 10.94 -18.80
C GLY A 151 23.08 9.48 -19.22
N ILE A 152 22.17 8.57 -18.85
CA ILE A 152 22.15 7.26 -19.49
C ILE A 152 21.55 7.47 -20.87
N SER A 153 22.41 7.59 -21.87
CA SER A 153 22.03 7.84 -23.26
C SER A 153 22.19 6.62 -24.15
N SER A 154 22.31 5.44 -23.55
CA SER A 154 22.49 4.17 -24.26
C SER A 154 21.26 3.28 -24.11
N ASN A 155 21.02 2.46 -25.15
CA ASN A 155 20.10 1.32 -25.10
C ASN A 155 20.67 0.11 -24.33
N THR A 156 21.91 0.21 -23.85
CA THR A 156 22.50 -0.76 -22.94
C THR A 156 21.97 -0.53 -21.53
N ARG A 157 21.58 -1.62 -20.87
CA ARG A 157 21.11 -1.57 -19.49
C ARG A 157 22.22 -1.11 -18.55
N PHE A 158 21.90 -0.12 -17.73
CA PHE A 158 22.75 0.37 -16.67
C PHE A 158 22.12 0.01 -15.32
N LYS A 159 22.91 -0.59 -14.43
CA LYS A 159 22.44 -0.96 -13.08
C LYS A 159 22.46 0.26 -12.16
N LEU A 160 21.29 0.63 -11.64
CA LEU A 160 21.15 1.74 -10.69
C LEU A 160 21.47 1.30 -9.27
N GLY A 161 20.88 0.19 -8.83
CA GLY A 161 21.01 -0.31 -7.47
C GLY A 161 20.58 -1.76 -7.35
N GLU A 162 20.65 -2.29 -6.14
CA GLU A 162 20.29 -3.66 -5.84
C GLU A 162 19.75 -3.82 -4.43
N LEU A 163 18.82 -4.76 -4.26
CA LEU A 163 18.41 -5.32 -2.98
C LEU A 163 18.98 -6.73 -2.89
N THR A 164 19.94 -6.93 -1.99
CA THR A 164 20.56 -8.25 -1.80
C THR A 164 19.73 -9.09 -0.83
N ARG A 165 19.77 -10.41 -1.02
CA ARG A 165 19.18 -11.39 -0.11
C ARG A 165 17.67 -11.23 0.13
N PHE A 166 16.95 -10.84 -0.92
CA PHE A 166 15.49 -10.80 -0.88
C PHE A 166 14.94 -12.22 -1.06
N ASP A 167 14.21 -12.75 -0.09
CA ASP A 167 13.46 -14.00 -0.22
C ASP A 167 11.96 -13.73 -0.10
N LYS A 168 11.18 -14.05 -1.15
CA LYS A 168 9.72 -13.89 -1.13
C LYS A 168 9.07 -14.69 0.00
N LYS A 169 9.67 -15.81 0.43
CA LYS A 169 9.11 -16.63 1.52
C LYS A 169 9.13 -15.92 2.87
N ASP A 170 9.89 -14.85 3.04
CA ASP A 170 9.86 -14.05 4.27
C ASP A 170 8.59 -13.17 4.37
N TRP A 171 7.82 -13.09 3.28
CA TRP A 171 6.63 -12.25 3.13
C TRP A 171 5.37 -13.11 2.90
N VAL A 172 5.11 -14.04 3.82
CA VAL A 172 4.02 -15.04 3.70
C VAL A 172 2.63 -14.44 3.64
N GLU A 173 2.43 -13.25 4.22
CA GLU A 173 1.16 -12.51 4.20
C GLU A 173 1.07 -11.52 3.03
N ALA A 174 2.09 -11.44 2.15
CA ALA A 174 2.08 -10.44 1.09
C ALA A 174 0.93 -10.65 0.11
N THR A 175 0.20 -9.58 -0.14
CA THR A 175 -0.87 -9.50 -1.15
C THR A 175 -0.39 -8.77 -2.40
N SER A 176 0.56 -7.86 -2.25
CA SER A 176 1.14 -7.08 -3.34
C SER A 176 2.64 -6.88 -3.17
N ILE A 177 3.37 -6.95 -4.28
CA ILE A 177 4.75 -6.50 -4.38
C ILE A 177 4.83 -5.62 -5.62
N ILE A 178 4.95 -4.31 -5.44
CA ILE A 178 5.21 -3.36 -6.52
C ILE A 178 6.58 -2.71 -6.30
N TYR A 179 7.10 -2.04 -7.31
CA TYR A 179 8.17 -1.08 -7.09
C TYR A 179 7.84 0.25 -7.76
N ASN A 180 8.38 1.33 -7.21
CA ASN A 180 8.25 2.65 -7.79
C ASN A 180 9.61 3.28 -8.10
N SER A 181 9.60 4.28 -8.98
CA SER A 181 10.79 5.03 -9.37
C SER A 181 10.39 6.41 -9.89
N ILE A 182 11.28 7.39 -9.69
CA ILE A 182 11.08 8.76 -10.18
C ILE A 182 12.01 9.01 -11.36
N VAL A 183 11.45 9.20 -12.54
CA VAL A 183 12.19 9.14 -13.81
C VAL A 183 11.71 10.24 -14.74
N LYS A 184 12.60 10.70 -15.61
CA LYS A 184 12.23 11.45 -16.81
C LYS A 184 13.15 11.09 -17.97
N THR A 185 12.79 11.55 -19.16
CA THR A 185 13.56 11.34 -20.39
C THR A 185 13.66 12.63 -21.20
N ASP A 186 14.65 12.72 -22.09
CA ASP A 186 14.59 13.71 -23.16
C ASP A 186 13.33 13.50 -24.03
N ALA A 187 12.91 14.55 -24.75
CA ALA A 187 11.73 14.51 -25.61
C ALA A 187 11.86 13.45 -26.72
N ASN A 188 10.72 12.85 -27.11
CA ASN A 188 10.65 11.78 -28.13
C ASN A 188 11.52 10.57 -27.81
N ASN A 189 11.67 10.23 -26.53
CA ASN A 189 12.41 9.08 -26.07
C ASN A 189 11.65 8.39 -24.94
N ARG A 190 12.05 7.16 -24.61
CA ARG A 190 11.46 6.36 -23.55
C ARG A 190 12.55 5.91 -22.59
N ALA A 191 12.36 6.16 -21.29
CA ALA A 191 13.21 5.59 -20.26
C ALA A 191 12.62 4.28 -19.78
N ILE A 192 13.33 3.17 -19.97
CA ILE A 192 12.83 1.83 -19.66
C ILE A 192 13.53 1.33 -18.41
N LEU A 193 12.76 1.01 -17.37
CA LEU A 193 13.26 0.44 -16.13
C LEU A 193 12.79 -1.01 -16.01
N GLU A 194 13.67 -1.88 -15.52
CA GLU A 194 13.46 -3.32 -15.44
C GLU A 194 14.06 -3.83 -14.12
N LEU A 195 13.35 -4.73 -13.42
CA LEU A 195 13.94 -5.49 -12.32
C LEU A 195 14.48 -6.82 -12.83
N TYR A 196 15.70 -7.16 -12.42
CA TYR A 196 16.32 -8.46 -12.68
C TYR A 196 16.51 -9.23 -11.39
N ASN A 197 16.28 -10.53 -11.46
CA ASN A 197 16.88 -11.46 -10.54
C ASN A 197 18.33 -11.65 -11.01
N ASP A 198 19.25 -10.89 -10.42
CA ASP A 198 20.67 -10.92 -10.76
C ASP A 198 21.34 -12.23 -10.34
N THR A 199 20.76 -12.96 -9.37
CA THR A 199 21.25 -14.29 -8.96
C THR A 199 21.13 -15.30 -10.10
N ASP A 200 20.00 -15.26 -10.83
CA ASP A 200 19.76 -16.17 -11.96
C ASP A 200 19.97 -15.50 -13.32
N ASN A 201 20.30 -14.20 -13.35
CA ASN A 201 20.44 -13.37 -14.55
C ASN A 201 19.18 -13.39 -15.45
N VAL A 202 18.00 -13.30 -14.84
CA VAL A 202 16.70 -13.29 -15.54
C VAL A 202 15.89 -12.06 -15.19
N LEU A 203 15.17 -11.53 -16.18
CA LEU A 203 14.19 -10.46 -15.98
C LEU A 203 13.07 -10.95 -15.07
N ILE A 204 12.70 -10.15 -14.06
CA ILE A 204 11.46 -10.36 -13.31
C ILE A 204 10.32 -9.96 -14.23
N ALA A 205 9.53 -10.94 -14.67
CA ALA A 205 8.45 -10.70 -15.62
C ALA A 205 7.48 -9.62 -15.13
N GLN A 206 6.94 -8.83 -16.06
CA GLN A 206 6.02 -7.70 -15.81
C GLN A 206 6.60 -6.54 -14.98
N SER A 207 7.88 -6.58 -14.62
CA SER A 207 8.55 -5.48 -13.91
C SER A 207 8.88 -4.28 -14.79
N THR A 208 8.69 -4.33 -16.10
CA THR A 208 9.06 -3.21 -16.97
C THR A 208 8.13 -2.02 -16.76
N ILE A 209 8.68 -0.87 -16.37
CA ILE A 209 7.98 0.43 -16.37
C ILE A 209 8.67 1.38 -17.35
N THR A 210 7.93 2.34 -17.89
CA THR A 210 8.46 3.25 -18.91
C THR A 210 8.03 4.68 -18.67
N ALA A 211 9.00 5.60 -18.70
CA ALA A 211 8.79 7.04 -18.65
C ALA A 211 8.84 7.63 -20.05
N GLU A 212 7.93 8.53 -20.35
CA GLU A 212 7.83 9.24 -21.64
C GLU A 212 7.87 10.76 -21.44
N ASN A 213 7.76 11.22 -20.19
CA ASN A 213 7.69 12.63 -19.86
C ASN A 213 9.07 13.28 -19.75
N THR A 214 9.12 14.55 -20.16
CA THR A 214 10.31 15.41 -20.01
C THR A 214 10.47 16.01 -18.63
N GLU A 215 9.44 15.87 -17.80
CA GLU A 215 9.44 16.22 -16.38
C GLU A 215 9.45 14.95 -15.53
N PHE A 216 9.97 15.05 -14.30
CA PHE A 216 10.02 13.91 -13.40
C PHE A 216 8.61 13.41 -13.05
N GLU A 217 8.39 12.14 -13.30
CA GLU A 217 7.15 11.43 -12.96
C GLU A 217 7.43 10.28 -12.00
N ILE A 218 6.47 9.99 -11.13
CA ILE A 218 6.48 8.80 -10.29
C ILE A 218 5.81 7.69 -11.09
N LEU A 219 6.54 6.61 -11.33
CA LEU A 219 6.05 5.43 -12.00
C LEU A 219 5.99 4.26 -11.02
N GLU A 220 4.95 3.45 -11.14
CA GLU A 220 4.73 2.26 -10.34
C GLU A 220 4.57 1.05 -11.26
N SER A 221 5.12 -0.09 -10.83
CA SER A 221 4.93 -1.34 -11.55
C SER A 221 3.54 -1.92 -11.34
N SER A 222 3.19 -2.88 -12.20
CA SER A 222 2.13 -3.85 -11.87
C SER A 222 2.49 -4.66 -10.62
N ASN A 223 1.51 -5.39 -10.06
CA ASN A 223 1.77 -6.31 -8.95
C ASN A 223 2.64 -7.49 -9.43
N LEU A 224 3.85 -7.56 -8.89
CA LEU A 224 4.89 -8.52 -9.25
C LEU A 224 4.93 -9.73 -8.32
N ILE A 225 4.01 -9.85 -7.37
CA ILE A 225 4.10 -10.89 -6.33
C ILE A 225 4.27 -12.29 -6.92
N ASN A 226 3.60 -12.61 -8.02
CA ASN A 226 3.68 -13.92 -8.68
C ASN A 226 4.90 -14.08 -9.59
N ASN A 227 5.65 -13.01 -9.83
CA ASN A 227 6.83 -12.97 -10.68
C ASN A 227 8.13 -13.14 -9.89
N PHE A 228 8.10 -12.89 -8.57
CA PHE A 228 9.21 -13.17 -7.67
C PHE A 228 9.30 -14.68 -7.34
N PRO A 229 10.48 -15.30 -7.42
CA PRO A 229 10.66 -16.71 -7.08
C PRO A 229 10.61 -16.93 -5.56
N ASN A 230 10.19 -18.13 -5.15
CA ASN A 230 10.16 -18.54 -3.73
C ASN A 230 11.54 -19.00 -3.22
N LYS A 231 12.56 -18.17 -3.38
CA LYS A 231 13.94 -18.38 -2.90
C LYS A 231 14.64 -17.03 -2.71
N GLU A 232 15.71 -17.02 -1.93
CA GLU A 232 16.61 -15.86 -1.79
C GLU A 232 17.24 -15.50 -3.15
N ILE A 233 17.14 -14.22 -3.53
CA ILE A 233 17.71 -13.63 -4.74
C ILE A 233 18.30 -12.24 -4.47
N THR A 234 19.15 -11.78 -5.38
CA THR A 234 19.53 -10.37 -5.51
C THR A 234 18.64 -9.72 -6.58
N VAL A 235 17.93 -8.67 -6.20
CA VAL A 235 17.05 -7.90 -7.09
C VAL A 235 17.82 -6.69 -7.59
N GLY A 236 18.19 -6.67 -8.87
CA GLY A 236 18.86 -5.55 -9.52
C GLY A 236 17.86 -4.63 -10.21
N LEU A 237 17.99 -3.32 -10.01
CA LEU A 237 17.26 -2.32 -10.78
C LEU A 237 18.12 -1.81 -11.94
N TYR A 238 17.59 -1.94 -13.16
CA TYR A 238 18.26 -1.48 -14.37
C TYR A 238 17.42 -0.42 -15.07
N ILE A 239 18.11 0.50 -15.73
CA ILE A 239 17.51 1.52 -16.59
C ILE A 239 18.26 1.57 -17.93
N LYS A 240 17.55 1.90 -19.01
CA LYS A 240 18.12 2.19 -20.33
C LYS A 240 17.30 3.26 -21.04
N SER A 241 17.93 3.91 -22.02
CA SER A 241 17.26 4.76 -22.98
C SER A 241 16.78 3.93 -24.18
N GLU A 242 15.58 4.15 -24.69
CA GLU A 242 15.13 3.49 -25.93
C GLU A 242 15.95 3.97 -27.13
N ASN A 243 16.19 5.29 -27.24
CA ASN A 243 16.94 5.92 -28.32
C ASN A 243 18.38 6.22 -27.90
N ASN A 244 19.34 5.64 -28.62
CA ASN A 244 20.76 5.92 -28.38
C ASN A 244 21.08 7.40 -28.67
N GLY A 245 21.75 8.07 -27.73
CA GLY A 245 22.01 9.51 -27.74
C GLY A 245 20.99 10.35 -26.97
N SER A 246 19.80 9.84 -26.69
CA SER A 246 18.80 10.51 -25.84
C SER A 246 19.01 10.12 -24.38
N SER A 247 19.10 11.09 -23.49
CA SER A 247 19.38 10.86 -22.07
C SER A 247 18.12 10.52 -21.30
N VAL A 248 18.27 9.63 -20.33
CA VAL A 248 17.28 9.37 -19.29
C VAL A 248 17.85 9.75 -17.93
N TYR A 249 16.95 10.15 -17.03
CA TYR A 249 17.31 10.72 -15.75
C TYR A 249 16.51 10.06 -14.64
N PHE A 250 17.16 9.90 -13.50
CA PHE A 250 16.58 9.29 -12.31
C PHE A 250 16.72 10.24 -11.13
N HIS A 251 15.72 10.28 -10.25
CA HIS A 251 15.71 11.10 -9.05
C HIS A 251 15.26 10.32 -7.80
N GLY A 252 15.80 10.70 -6.63
CA GLY A 252 15.34 10.21 -5.35
C GLY A 252 15.64 8.73 -5.11
N LYS A 253 14.61 7.96 -4.76
CA LYS A 253 14.69 6.56 -4.33
C LYS A 253 13.85 5.66 -5.22
N SER A 254 14.27 4.40 -5.32
CA SER A 254 13.45 3.30 -5.83
C SER A 254 13.24 2.31 -4.71
N GLU A 255 11.97 2.00 -4.45
CA GLU A 255 11.57 1.12 -3.35
C GLU A 255 10.75 -0.04 -3.90
N LEU A 256 11.00 -1.23 -3.38
CA LEU A 256 10.03 -2.33 -3.42
C LEU A 256 9.02 -2.07 -2.30
N ILE A 257 7.74 -2.02 -2.64
CA ILE A 257 6.64 -1.79 -1.71
C ILE A 257 5.87 -3.11 -1.61
N ILE A 258 5.82 -3.63 -0.39
CA ILE A 258 5.18 -4.91 -0.07
C ILE A 258 3.98 -4.61 0.82
N GLU A 259 2.80 -5.02 0.38
CA GLU A 259 1.55 -4.87 1.13
C GLU A 259 1.14 -6.22 1.70
N GLN A 260 0.75 -6.23 2.97
CA GLN A 260 0.35 -7.38 3.78
C GLN A 260 -0.92 -7.03 4.55
#